data_AF-A0A527H0K2-F1
#
_entry.id   AF-A0A527H0K2-F1
#
_cell.length_a   1.000
_cell.length_b   1.000
_cell.length_c   1.000
_cell.angle_alpha   90.00
_cell.angle_beta   90.00
_cell.angle_gamma   90.00
#
_symmetry.space_group_name_H-M   'P 1'
#
loop_
_entity.id
_entity.type
_entity.pdbx_description
1 polymer ?
#
loop_
_entity_poly.entity_id
_entity_poly.type
_entity_poly.pdbx_seq_one_letter_code
_entity_poly.pdbx_strand_id
1 'polypeptide(L)'
;MTGSASDLARRLGDHAEAVCREYLSNGDRSGNHWIVGDVRNTRGRSMHVRLRSNAKGPAGKWVDEATSEFGDLLDVIRESCGLIEFRDVADEARRFLAMPRPLAQD
;
A
#
# COMPACT_ATOMS: atom_id res chain seq x y z
N MET A 1 -17.93 -10.47 5.70
CA MET A 1 -16.50 -10.42 6.04
C MET A 1 -15.96 -9.07 5.58
N THR A 2 -15.76 -8.11 6.48
CA THR A 2 -15.35 -6.73 6.14
C THR A 2 -13.93 -6.41 6.65
N GLY A 3 -13.12 -7.43 6.91
CA GLY A 3 -11.82 -7.28 7.57
C GLY A 3 -10.76 -8.30 7.16
N SER A 4 -10.94 -9.00 6.03
CA SER A 4 -9.89 -9.88 5.50
C SER A 4 -8.75 -9.05 4.87
N ALA A 5 -7.56 -9.63 4.73
CA ALA A 5 -6.42 -8.97 4.07
C ALA A 5 -6.79 -8.50 2.65
N SER A 6 -7.46 -9.34 1.88
CA SER A 6 -7.89 -9.02 0.51
C SER A 6 -8.89 -7.85 0.47
N ASP A 7 -9.80 -7.75 1.46
CA ASP A 7 -10.73 -6.63 1.56
C ASP A 7 -10.00 -5.32 1.89
N LEU A 8 -9.03 -5.36 2.81
CA LEU A 8 -8.21 -4.20 3.14
C LEU A 8 -7.38 -3.76 1.94
N ALA A 9 -6.68 -4.69 1.27
CA ALA A 9 -5.88 -4.40 0.09
C ALA A 9 -6.73 -3.78 -1.04
N ARG A 10 -7.93 -4.30 -1.28
CA ARG A 10 -8.86 -3.73 -2.26
C ARG A 10 -9.27 -2.29 -1.89
N ARG A 11 -9.68 -2.04 -0.63
CA ARG A 11 -10.08 -0.71 -0.16
C ARG A 11 -8.91 0.28 -0.20
N LEU A 12 -7.71 -0.14 0.18
CA LEU A 12 -6.51 0.67 0.03
C LEU A 12 -6.27 1.01 -1.45
N GLY A 13 -6.50 0.05 -2.35
CA GLY A 13 -6.42 0.26 -3.80
C GLY A 13 -7.36 1.35 -4.31
N ASP A 14 -8.58 1.44 -3.77
CA ASP A 14 -9.54 2.52 -4.08
C ASP A 14 -9.01 3.92 -3.67
N HIS A 15 -8.05 3.96 -2.73
CA HIS A 15 -7.37 5.16 -2.23
C HIS A 15 -5.86 5.18 -2.54
N ALA A 16 -5.41 4.46 -3.57
CA ALA A 16 -3.98 4.18 -3.78
C ALA A 16 -3.09 5.44 -3.81
N GLU A 17 -3.53 6.53 -4.44
CA GLU A 17 -2.73 7.77 -4.45
C GLU A 17 -2.60 8.39 -3.06
N ALA A 18 -3.66 8.36 -2.25
CA ALA A 18 -3.61 8.87 -0.89
C ALA A 18 -2.69 8.01 -0.01
N VAL A 19 -2.72 6.68 -0.18
CA VAL A 19 -1.77 5.77 0.48
C VAL A 19 -0.33 6.12 0.11
N CYS A 20 -0.04 6.30 -1.19
CA CYS A 20 1.29 6.67 -1.63
C CYS A 20 1.75 8.03 -1.09
N ARG A 21 0.86 9.02 -0.98
CA ARG A 21 1.19 10.33 -0.40
C ARG A 21 1.55 10.23 1.08
N GLU A 22 0.89 9.35 1.84
CA GLU A 22 1.13 9.18 3.27
C GLU A 22 2.39 8.36 3.54
N TYR A 23 2.52 7.20 2.90
CA TYR A 23 3.58 6.22 3.22
C TYR A 23 4.79 6.27 2.28
N LEU A 24 4.62 6.81 1.06
CA LEU A 24 5.66 6.87 0.02
C LEU A 24 5.97 8.33 -0.41
N SER A 25 6.02 9.24 0.57
CA SER A 25 6.14 10.69 0.37
C SER A 25 7.41 11.18 -0.33
N ASN A 26 8.46 10.36 -0.46
CA ASN A 26 9.65 10.67 -1.26
C ASN A 26 9.47 10.40 -2.76
N GLY A 27 8.35 9.81 -3.15
CA GLY A 27 7.98 9.60 -4.54
C GLY A 27 7.09 10.69 -5.12
N ASP A 28 6.71 10.50 -6.37
CA ASP A 28 5.83 11.41 -7.09
C ASP A 28 4.87 10.68 -8.03
N ARG A 29 3.80 11.38 -8.42
CA ARG A 29 2.80 10.86 -9.34
C ARG A 29 3.23 11.09 -10.80
N SER A 30 3.35 9.99 -11.55
CA SER A 30 3.55 9.99 -12.99
C SER A 30 2.44 9.22 -13.71
N GLY A 31 1.50 9.96 -14.30
CA GLY A 31 0.37 9.37 -15.03
C GLY A 31 -0.54 8.50 -14.14
N ASN A 32 -0.52 7.19 -14.38
CA ASN A 32 -1.27 6.20 -13.59
C ASN A 32 -0.39 5.48 -12.53
N HIS A 33 0.83 5.94 -12.30
CA HIS A 33 1.74 5.33 -11.34
C HIS A 33 2.25 6.34 -10.32
N TRP A 34 2.57 5.85 -9.13
CA TRP A 34 3.45 6.52 -8.19
C TRP A 34 4.84 5.93 -8.34
N ILE A 35 5.85 6.77 -8.41
CA ILE A 35 7.25 6.39 -8.64
C ILE A 35 8.05 6.72 -7.40
N VAL A 36 8.76 5.75 -6.84
CA VAL A 36 9.59 5.91 -5.63
C VAL A 36 10.80 4.97 -5.69
N GLY A 37 11.75 5.11 -4.77
CA GLY A 37 12.93 4.23 -4.69
C GLY A 37 12.54 2.80 -4.36
N ASP A 38 11.88 2.59 -3.23
CA ASP A 38 11.47 1.25 -2.80
C ASP A 38 10.24 1.33 -1.88
N VAL A 39 9.82 0.16 -1.40
CA VAL A 39 8.68 -0.01 -0.50
C VAL A 39 8.90 0.65 0.88
N ARG A 40 10.14 0.96 1.24
CA ARG A 40 10.54 1.66 2.48
C ARG A 40 10.62 3.18 2.30
N ASN A 41 10.05 3.71 1.22
CA ASN A 41 10.00 5.14 0.92
C ASN A 41 11.39 5.77 0.73
N THR A 42 12.39 5.03 0.23
CA THR A 42 13.65 5.67 -0.18
C THR A 42 13.45 6.53 -1.43
N ARG A 43 14.32 7.54 -1.63
CA ARG A 43 14.32 8.33 -2.86
C ARG A 43 14.83 7.48 -4.02
N GLY A 44 14.17 7.55 -5.16
CA GLY A 44 14.55 6.80 -6.35
C GLY A 44 13.37 6.63 -7.29
N ARG A 45 13.52 5.74 -8.27
CA ARG A 45 12.53 5.54 -9.33
C ARG A 45 12.38 4.08 -9.78
N SER A 46 12.84 3.12 -8.97
CA SER A 46 12.78 1.69 -9.30
C SER A 46 11.44 1.07 -8.97
N MET A 47 10.70 1.59 -7.98
CA MET A 47 9.40 1.07 -7.59
C MET A 47 8.24 1.85 -8.19
N HIS A 48 7.30 1.12 -8.79
CA HIS A 48 6.11 1.65 -9.46
C HIS A 48 4.84 1.11 -8.81
N VAL A 49 4.03 1.98 -8.20
CA VAL A 49 2.70 1.62 -7.67
C VAL A 49 1.62 2.00 -8.66
N ARG A 50 0.71 1.09 -9.00
CA ARG A 50 -0.45 1.41 -9.86
C ARG A 50 -1.51 2.18 -9.09
N LEU A 51 -1.89 3.36 -9.57
CA LEU A 51 -2.84 4.25 -8.88
C LEU A 51 -4.31 4.01 -9.24
N ARG A 52 -4.60 3.48 -10.44
CA ARG A 52 -5.95 3.09 -10.85
C ARG A 52 -5.94 1.75 -11.57
N SER A 53 -7.01 0.99 -11.38
CA SER A 53 -7.25 -0.28 -12.06
C SER A 53 -7.29 -0.09 -13.58
N ASN A 54 -6.76 -1.06 -14.33
CA ASN A 54 -6.79 -1.08 -15.79
C ASN A 54 -6.76 -2.53 -16.30
N ALA A 55 -6.65 -2.72 -17.62
CA ALA A 55 -6.60 -4.05 -18.23
C ALA A 55 -5.47 -4.96 -17.73
N LYS A 56 -4.42 -4.39 -17.10
CA LYS A 56 -3.28 -5.13 -16.53
C LYS A 56 -3.48 -5.49 -15.05
N GLY A 57 -4.58 -5.08 -14.41
CA GLY A 57 -4.92 -5.48 -13.05
C GLY A 57 -5.40 -4.34 -12.13
N PRO A 58 -5.59 -4.65 -10.83
CA PRO A 58 -6.15 -3.71 -9.86
C PRO A 58 -5.15 -2.60 -9.48
N ALA A 59 -5.69 -1.49 -8.96
CA ALA A 59 -4.93 -0.46 -8.25
C ALA A 59 -4.24 -1.02 -6.99
N GLY A 60 -3.20 -0.32 -6.54
CA GLY A 60 -2.45 -0.64 -5.34
C GLY A 60 -1.39 -1.74 -5.48
N LYS A 61 -1.31 -2.42 -6.63
CA LYS A 61 -0.19 -3.33 -6.91
C LYS A 61 1.07 -2.56 -7.25
N TRP A 62 2.21 -3.02 -6.73
CA TRP A 62 3.52 -2.44 -7.01
C TRP A 62 4.52 -3.48 -7.47
N VAL A 63 5.54 -2.99 -8.19
CA VAL A 63 6.72 -3.76 -8.59
C VAL A 63 7.94 -2.86 -8.42
N ASP A 64 9.06 -3.42 -7.97
CA ASP A 64 10.38 -2.82 -8.01
C ASP A 64 11.19 -3.45 -9.14
N GLU A 65 11.56 -2.65 -10.14
CA GLU A 65 12.28 -3.13 -11.32
C GLU A 65 13.75 -3.46 -11.03
N ALA A 66 14.33 -2.91 -9.96
CA ALA A 66 15.72 -3.16 -9.58
C ALA A 66 15.86 -4.49 -8.82
N THR A 67 14.88 -4.87 -8.00
CA THR A 67 14.91 -6.11 -7.21
C THR A 67 14.01 -7.23 -7.75
N SER A 68 13.13 -6.91 -8.71
CA SER A 68 12.04 -7.80 -9.16
C SER A 68 11.04 -8.18 -8.07
N GLU A 69 11.04 -7.47 -6.94
CA GLU A 69 10.03 -7.64 -5.90
C GLU A 69 8.71 -7.02 -6.33
N PHE A 70 7.61 -7.53 -5.79
CA PHE A 70 6.27 -7.04 -6.06
C PHE A 70 5.37 -7.29 -4.85
N GLY A 71 4.27 -6.55 -4.77
CA GLY A 71 3.34 -6.68 -3.66
C GLY A 71 2.12 -5.79 -3.79
N ASP A 72 1.51 -5.46 -2.66
CA ASP A 72 0.42 -4.49 -2.60
C ASP A 72 0.57 -3.47 -1.47
N LEU A 73 -0.49 -2.68 -1.25
CA LEU A 73 -0.47 -1.56 -0.32
C LEU A 73 -0.39 -1.99 1.15
N LEU A 74 -0.70 -3.25 1.48
CA LEU A 74 -0.41 -3.76 2.83
C LEU A 74 1.09 -3.93 3.03
N ASP A 75 1.83 -4.35 2.01
CA ASP A 75 3.30 -4.42 2.07
C ASP A 75 3.93 -3.03 2.18
N VAL A 76 3.37 -2.04 1.49
CA VAL A 76 3.79 -0.62 1.62
C VAL A 76 3.64 -0.16 3.06
N ILE A 77 2.48 -0.37 3.68
CA ILE A 77 2.25 0.01 5.09
C ILE A 77 3.22 -0.74 5.99
N ARG A 78 3.36 -2.07 5.81
CA ARG A 78 4.24 -2.92 6.61
C ARG A 78 5.68 -2.41 6.61
N GLU A 79 6.25 -2.23 5.42
CA GLU A 79 7.67 -1.91 5.27
C GLU A 79 7.99 -0.44 5.55
N SER A 80 7.13 0.50 5.16
CA SER A 80 7.36 1.93 5.44
C SER A 80 7.19 2.29 6.91
N CYS A 81 6.31 1.59 7.64
CA CYS A 81 6.11 1.78 9.08
C CYS A 81 6.98 0.87 9.95
N GLY A 82 7.69 -0.11 9.37
CA GLY A 82 8.51 -1.08 10.12
C GLY A 82 7.68 -2.04 10.99
N LEU A 83 6.46 -2.37 10.55
CA LEU A 83 5.56 -3.27 11.27
C LEU A 83 5.93 -4.73 11.02
N ILE A 84 5.85 -5.56 12.05
CA ILE A 84 6.20 -6.99 12.00
C ILE A 84 4.93 -7.85 11.96
N GLU A 85 4.02 -7.63 12.90
CA GLU A 85 2.82 -8.44 13.04
C GLU A 85 1.73 -8.00 12.05
N PHE A 86 1.07 -8.97 11.40
CA PHE A 86 -0.03 -8.68 10.47
C PHE A 86 -1.18 -7.92 11.16
N ARG A 87 -1.39 -8.14 12.47
CA ARG A 87 -2.38 -7.40 13.25
C ARG A 87 -2.12 -5.89 13.21
N ASP A 88 -0.87 -5.49 13.38
CA ASP A 88 -0.49 -4.07 13.38
C ASP A 88 -0.66 -3.46 11.99
N VAL A 89 -0.29 -4.21 10.93
CA VAL A 89 -0.51 -3.78 9.54
C VAL A 89 -2.00 -3.59 9.25
N ALA A 90 -2.83 -4.54 9.68
CA ALA A 90 -4.27 -4.47 9.49
C ALA A 90 -4.90 -3.30 10.28
N ASP A 91 -4.42 -3.02 11.49
CA ASP A 91 -4.88 -1.90 12.30
C ASP A 91 -4.47 -0.55 11.70
N GLU A 92 -3.26 -0.46 11.14
CA GLU A 92 -2.80 0.75 10.45
C GLU A 92 -3.56 0.99 9.13
N ALA A 93 -3.83 -0.07 8.37
CA ALA A 93 -4.69 0.01 7.20
C ALA A 93 -6.10 0.49 7.56
N ARG A 94 -6.67 0.01 8.68
CA ARG A 94 -7.97 0.48 9.18
C ARG A 94 -7.92 1.93 9.63
N ARG A 95 -6.84 2.36 10.29
CA ARG A 95 -6.63 3.76 10.68
C ARG A 95 -6.66 4.67 9.46
N PHE A 96 -5.89 4.32 8.43
CA PHE A 96 -5.86 5.05 7.16
C PHE A 96 -7.24 5.12 6.50
N LEU A 97 -7.95 3.97 6.44
CA LEU A 97 -9.28 3.87 5.83
C LEU A 97 -10.41 4.45 6.71
N ALA A 98 -10.09 5.04 7.87
CA ALA A 98 -11.05 5.49 8.87
C ALA A 98 -12.10 4.41 9.25
N MET A 99 -11.68 3.15 9.27
CA MET A 99 -12.52 2.01 9.63
C MET A 99 -12.46 1.74 11.14
N PRO A 100 -13.58 1.30 11.77
CA PRO A 100 -13.56 0.88 13.16
C PRO A 100 -12.61 -0.31 13.34
N ARG A 101 -11.83 -0.30 14.42
CA ARG A 101 -11.05 -1.48 14.81
C ARG A 101 -12.01 -2.57 15.27
N PRO A 102 -11.72 -3.86 14.96
CA PRO A 102 -12.45 -4.95 15.58
C PRO A 102 -12.36 -4.78 17.11
N LEU A 103 -13.49 -4.93 17.81
CA LEU A 103 -13.46 -5.06 19.27
C LEU A 103 -12.54 -6.24 19.57
N ALA A 104 -11.52 -6.01 20.39
CA ALA A 104 -10.64 -7.08 20.84
C ALA A 104 -11.53 -8.22 21.37
N GLN A 105 -11.44 -9.39 20.74
CA GLN A 105 -11.94 -10.60 21.37
C GLN A 105 -10.85 -11.00 22.36
N ASP A 106 -11.06 -10.64 23.64
CA ASP A 106 -10.35 -11.25 24.77
C ASP A 106 -10.56 -12.77 24.78
#